data_AF-A0A5E9G4G2-F1
#
_entry.id   AF-A0A5E9G4G2-F1
#
_cell.length_a   1.000
_cell.length_b   1.000
_cell.length_c   1.000
_cell.angle_alpha   90.00
_cell.angle_beta   90.00
_cell.angle_gamma   90.00
#
_symmetry.space_group_name_H-M   'P 1'
#
loop_
_entity.id
_entity.type
_entity.pdbx_description
1 polymer ?
#
loop_
_entity_poly.entity_id
_entity_poly.type
_entity_poly.pdbx_seq_one_letter_code
_entity_poly.pdbx_strand_id
1 'polypeptide(L)'
;MGHGDGTKLPMTPALIAATVILLAGAAVAWPVGWPIAAVVVVFLLTVTLWANRRDDLALRDAAALSAALWILIRLPVVGIWPLPAALALVAVIVLTGPRGTLSRWRKWFRVGTIGPSTRLLCAVIVVLTAVALLVWQQSTDGGLPSTYTGLIDSVPTPVAIAGIFLFLVVNGAVEDSVWSGVLLTAARGTMPAPVAIAVTVLSFGIAHLDGVPNGPIGVVMVIAWGIVLSLLRLRTGGMLATYIAHVLADATIVALLVPSLLSTK
;
A
#
# COMPACT_ATOMS: atom_id res chain seq x y z
N MET A 1 -30.94 -2.09 33.72
CA MET A 1 -30.02 -1.23 32.96
C MET A 1 -28.69 -1.96 32.83
N GLY A 2 -28.50 -2.68 31.71
CA GLY A 2 -27.32 -3.52 31.50
C GLY A 2 -26.09 -2.69 31.14
N HIS A 3 -25.06 -2.78 31.97
CA HIS A 3 -23.70 -2.38 31.59
C HIS A 3 -23.25 -3.25 30.43
N GLY A 4 -22.96 -2.62 29.29
CA GLY A 4 -22.42 -3.29 28.11
C GLY A 4 -21.08 -3.91 28.47
N ASP A 5 -21.02 -5.23 28.37
CA ASP A 5 -19.81 -6.02 28.51
C ASP A 5 -18.82 -5.54 27.44
N GLY A 6 -17.75 -4.89 27.91
CA GLY A 6 -16.64 -4.46 27.09
C GLY A 6 -15.91 -5.69 26.58
N THR A 7 -16.42 -6.27 25.49
CA THR A 7 -15.87 -7.46 24.85
C THR A 7 -14.39 -7.25 24.57
N LYS A 8 -13.55 -7.82 25.43
CA LYS A 8 -12.12 -7.98 25.17
C LYS A 8 -12.03 -8.76 23.88
N LEU A 9 -11.54 -8.12 22.82
CA LEU A 9 -11.24 -8.79 21.56
C LEU A 9 -10.46 -10.06 21.89
N PRO A 10 -10.77 -11.22 21.29
CA PRO A 10 -9.87 -12.36 21.39
C PRO A 10 -8.52 -11.86 20.87
N MET A 11 -7.51 -11.76 21.75
CA MET A 11 -6.26 -11.08 21.41
C MET A 11 -5.54 -11.78 20.25
N THR A 12 -5.82 -13.07 20.03
CA THR A 12 -5.10 -13.91 19.06
C THR A 12 -5.36 -13.52 17.59
N PRO A 13 -6.59 -13.41 17.07
CA PRO A 13 -6.78 -13.02 15.66
C PRO A 13 -6.35 -11.58 15.35
N ALA A 14 -6.55 -10.64 16.29
CA ALA A 14 -6.09 -9.27 16.11
C ALA A 14 -4.54 -9.20 16.04
N LEU A 15 -3.84 -9.88 16.95
CA LEU A 15 -2.37 -9.94 16.90
C LEU A 15 -1.87 -10.61 15.62
N ILE A 16 -2.49 -11.70 15.17
CA ILE A 16 -2.13 -12.36 13.90
C ILE A 16 -2.31 -11.39 12.72
N ALA A 17 -3.46 -10.71 12.63
CA ALA A 17 -3.71 -9.75 11.56
C ALA A 17 -2.69 -8.59 11.58
N ALA A 18 -2.38 -8.04 12.76
CA ALA A 18 -1.36 -7.01 12.90
C ALA A 18 0.00 -7.48 12.39
N THR A 19 0.43 -8.69 12.78
CA THR A 19 1.68 -9.29 12.32
C THR A 19 1.70 -9.49 10.81
N VAL A 20 0.64 -10.04 10.21
CA VAL A 20 0.52 -10.21 8.75
C VAL A 20 0.66 -8.89 8.01
N ILE A 21 0.01 -7.83 8.52
CA ILE A 21 0.03 -6.49 7.91
C ILE A 21 1.41 -5.86 8.02
N LEU A 22 2.04 -5.91 9.19
CA LEU A 22 3.39 -5.36 9.39
C LEU A 22 4.44 -6.12 8.56
N LEU A 23 4.29 -7.45 8.43
CA LEU A 23 5.13 -8.25 7.56
C LEU A 23 4.99 -7.87 6.08
N ALA A 24 3.83 -7.36 5.63
CA ALA A 24 3.69 -6.86 4.26
C ALA A 24 4.61 -5.67 4.00
N GLY A 25 4.63 -4.68 4.91
CA GLY A 25 5.52 -3.53 4.81
C GLY A 25 6.99 -3.93 4.95
N ALA A 26 7.28 -4.84 5.88
CA ALA A 26 8.61 -5.37 6.10
C ALA A 26 9.20 -6.09 4.87
N ALA A 27 8.34 -6.72 4.05
CA ALA A 27 8.77 -7.38 2.82
C ALA A 27 9.45 -6.41 1.85
N VAL A 28 8.96 -5.16 1.81
CA VAL A 28 9.44 -4.09 0.93
C VAL A 28 10.68 -3.42 1.51
N ALA A 29 10.67 -3.16 2.82
CA ALA A 29 11.70 -2.35 3.47
C ALA A 29 13.02 -3.08 3.73
N TRP A 30 12.99 -4.39 4.01
CA TRP A 30 14.18 -5.09 4.48
C TRP A 30 14.61 -6.20 3.52
N PRO A 31 15.76 -6.03 2.83
CA PRO A 31 16.35 -7.06 2.00
C PRO A 31 17.01 -8.13 2.89
N VAL A 32 16.20 -8.99 3.49
CA VAL A 32 16.70 -10.18 4.21
C VAL A 32 16.88 -11.37 3.26
N GLY A 33 17.88 -12.20 3.57
CA GLY A 33 18.19 -13.41 2.79
C GLY A 33 17.09 -14.47 2.83
N TRP A 34 17.16 -15.42 1.88
CA TRP A 34 16.19 -16.51 1.72
C TRP A 34 15.86 -17.31 2.98
N PRO A 35 16.80 -17.62 3.91
CA PRO A 35 16.45 -18.37 5.12
C PRO A 35 15.40 -17.67 5.98
N ILE A 36 15.57 -16.36 6.21
CA ILE A 36 14.62 -15.55 7.00
C ILE A 36 13.30 -15.43 6.22
N ALA A 37 13.38 -15.14 4.92
CA ALA A 37 12.21 -15.04 4.06
C ALA A 37 11.39 -16.33 4.05
N ALA A 38 12.03 -17.50 3.99
CA ALA A 38 11.36 -18.79 4.00
C ALA A 38 10.57 -19.02 5.29
N VAL A 39 11.15 -18.69 6.46
CA VAL A 39 10.44 -18.78 7.75
C VAL A 39 9.20 -17.89 7.76
N VAL A 40 9.33 -16.64 7.29
CA VAL A 40 8.20 -15.70 7.21
C VAL A 40 7.14 -16.21 6.24
N VAL A 41 7.51 -16.71 5.07
CA VAL A 41 6.58 -17.28 4.08
C VAL A 41 5.86 -18.49 4.65
N VAL A 42 6.55 -19.42 5.32
CA VAL A 42 5.91 -20.58 5.97
C VAL A 42 4.90 -20.15 7.02
N PHE A 43 5.24 -19.16 7.85
CA PHE A 43 4.28 -18.57 8.80
C PHE A 43 3.05 -18.00 8.09
N LEU A 44 3.24 -17.17 7.05
CA LEU A 44 2.14 -16.53 6.32
C LEU A 44 1.26 -17.54 5.57
N LEU A 45 1.84 -18.59 4.99
CA LEU A 45 1.09 -19.68 4.37
C LEU A 45 0.31 -20.48 5.41
N THR A 46 0.88 -20.70 6.60
CA THR A 46 0.17 -21.34 7.72
C THR A 46 -1.04 -20.51 8.16
N VAL A 47 -0.87 -19.19 8.30
CA VAL A 47 -1.97 -18.26 8.60
C VAL A 47 -3.01 -18.26 7.49
N THR A 48 -2.61 -18.30 6.22
CA THR A 48 -3.51 -18.40 5.06
C THR A 48 -4.39 -19.65 5.17
N LEU A 49 -3.80 -20.82 5.41
CA LEU A 49 -4.54 -22.07 5.57
C LEU A 49 -5.44 -22.08 6.81
N TRP A 50 -4.97 -21.50 7.92
CA TRP A 50 -5.74 -21.38 9.15
C TRP A 50 -6.96 -20.46 8.97
N ALA A 51 -6.79 -19.28 8.37
CA ALA A 51 -7.85 -18.34 8.08
C ALA A 51 -8.87 -18.93 7.09
N ASN A 52 -8.40 -19.68 6.09
CA ASN A 52 -9.26 -20.40 5.15
C ASN A 52 -10.18 -21.42 5.84
N ARG A 53 -9.66 -22.18 6.81
CA ARG A 53 -10.46 -23.17 7.57
C ARG A 53 -11.50 -22.52 8.49
N ARG A 54 -11.39 -21.22 8.74
CA ARG A 54 -12.29 -20.44 9.60
C ARG A 54 -13.23 -19.52 8.81
N ASP A 55 -13.21 -19.61 7.48
CA ASP A 55 -13.94 -18.71 6.58
C ASP A 55 -13.61 -17.22 6.78
N ASP A 56 -12.43 -16.89 7.33
CA ASP A 56 -11.93 -15.52 7.43
C ASP A 56 -11.18 -15.15 6.14
N LEU A 57 -11.97 -14.82 5.13
CA LEU A 57 -11.47 -14.54 3.78
C LEU A 57 -10.56 -13.30 3.73
N ALA A 58 -10.82 -12.29 4.56
CA ALA A 58 -10.04 -11.06 4.56
C ALA A 58 -8.64 -11.31 5.12
N LEU A 59 -8.53 -12.01 6.24
CA LEU A 59 -7.24 -12.37 6.81
C LEU A 59 -6.48 -13.35 5.90
N ARG A 60 -7.19 -14.30 5.27
CA ARG A 60 -6.60 -15.23 4.30
C ARG A 60 -5.93 -14.47 3.14
N ASP A 61 -6.64 -13.49 2.57
CA ASP A 61 -6.12 -12.71 1.44
C ASP A 61 -4.95 -11.83 1.84
N ALA A 62 -5.01 -11.20 3.02
CA ALA A 62 -3.89 -10.44 3.56
C ALA A 62 -2.65 -11.33 3.77
N ALA A 63 -2.82 -12.52 4.35
CA ALA A 63 -1.71 -13.44 4.58
C ALA A 63 -1.12 -13.99 3.28
N ALA A 64 -1.96 -14.34 2.30
CA ALA A 64 -1.53 -14.78 0.98
C ALA A 64 -0.81 -13.66 0.21
N LEU A 65 -1.32 -12.43 0.28
CA LEU A 65 -0.71 -11.24 -0.32
C LEU A 65 0.68 -11.00 0.27
N SER A 66 0.78 -10.97 1.60
CA SER A 66 2.06 -10.81 2.29
C SER A 66 3.03 -11.92 1.90
N ALA A 67 2.59 -13.19 1.85
CA ALA A 67 3.45 -14.30 1.46
C ALA A 67 3.98 -14.13 0.02
N ALA A 68 3.11 -13.73 -0.90
CA ALA A 68 3.49 -13.48 -2.29
C ALA A 68 4.47 -12.31 -2.42
N LEU A 69 4.28 -11.21 -1.68
CA LEU A 69 5.23 -10.09 -1.63
C LEU A 69 6.63 -10.54 -1.18
N TRP A 70 6.69 -11.33 -0.11
CA TRP A 70 7.96 -11.88 0.41
C TRP A 70 8.70 -12.73 -0.62
N ILE A 71 7.99 -13.45 -1.48
CA ILE A 71 8.60 -14.27 -2.56
C ILE A 71 9.00 -13.38 -3.75
N LEU A 72 8.05 -12.59 -4.27
CA LEU A 72 8.18 -11.91 -5.56
C LEU A 72 9.22 -10.79 -5.54
N ILE A 73 9.34 -10.04 -4.45
CA ILE A 73 10.31 -8.93 -4.37
C ILE A 73 11.76 -9.41 -4.40
N ARG A 74 12.00 -10.70 -4.10
CA ARG A 74 13.32 -11.33 -4.10
C ARG A 74 13.68 -11.95 -5.45
N LEU A 75 12.74 -11.98 -6.40
CA LEU A 75 13.01 -12.43 -7.74
C LEU A 75 13.69 -11.30 -8.53
N PRO A 76 14.87 -11.55 -9.13
CA PRO A 76 15.68 -10.51 -9.76
C PRO A 76 14.98 -9.80 -10.93
N VAL A 77 14.00 -10.45 -11.58
CA VAL A 77 13.27 -9.91 -12.74
C VAL A 77 12.10 -9.02 -12.32
N VAL A 78 11.64 -9.11 -11.07
CA VAL A 78 10.37 -8.53 -10.62
C VAL A 78 10.58 -7.33 -9.68
N GLY A 79 11.79 -7.14 -9.14
CA GLY A 79 12.07 -6.23 -8.01
C GLY A 79 11.79 -4.73 -8.20
N ILE A 80 11.38 -4.27 -9.38
CA ILE A 80 11.02 -2.85 -9.61
C ILE A 80 9.58 -2.62 -9.16
N TRP A 81 9.40 -1.89 -8.07
CA TRP A 81 8.08 -1.48 -7.59
C TRP A 81 7.31 -0.67 -8.65
N PRO A 82 5.97 -0.82 -8.79
CA PRO A 82 5.04 -1.63 -7.99
C PRO A 82 4.83 -3.07 -8.52
N LEU A 83 5.69 -3.56 -9.44
CA LEU A 83 5.47 -4.84 -10.12
C LEU A 83 5.32 -6.06 -9.17
N PRO A 84 6.15 -6.24 -8.11
CA PRO A 84 5.97 -7.36 -7.18
C PRO A 84 4.60 -7.34 -6.51
N ALA A 85 4.11 -6.15 -6.14
CA ALA A 85 2.81 -5.99 -5.51
C ALA A 85 1.66 -6.22 -6.49
N ALA A 86 1.78 -5.75 -7.73
CA ALA A 86 0.80 -6.03 -8.78
C ALA A 86 0.66 -7.54 -9.01
N LEU A 87 1.80 -8.25 -9.13
CA LEU A 87 1.80 -9.71 -9.28
C LEU A 87 1.31 -10.43 -8.02
N ALA A 88 1.62 -9.93 -6.83
CA ALA A 88 1.12 -10.49 -5.57
C ALA A 88 -0.41 -10.34 -5.49
N LEU A 89 -0.95 -9.19 -5.86
CA LEU A 89 -2.39 -8.97 -5.97
C LEU A 89 -3.00 -9.97 -6.94
N VAL A 90 -2.48 -10.09 -8.16
CA VAL A 90 -2.94 -11.06 -9.18
C VAL A 90 -2.90 -12.49 -8.63
N ALA A 91 -1.82 -12.88 -7.97
CA ALA A 91 -1.69 -14.20 -7.36
C ALA A 91 -2.80 -14.45 -6.34
N VAL A 92 -3.11 -13.48 -5.46
CA VAL A 92 -4.25 -13.58 -4.54
C VAL A 92 -5.57 -13.68 -5.31
N ILE A 93 -5.80 -12.83 -6.34
CA ILE A 93 -7.02 -12.91 -7.17
C ILE A 93 -7.22 -14.32 -7.73
N VAL A 94 -6.16 -14.93 -8.26
CA VAL A 94 -6.20 -16.21 -8.96
C VAL A 94 -6.26 -17.39 -7.99
N LEU A 95 -5.45 -17.37 -6.92
CA LEU A 95 -5.26 -18.50 -6.01
C LEU A 95 -6.30 -18.55 -4.90
N THR A 96 -6.76 -17.40 -4.42
CA THR A 96 -7.76 -17.33 -3.34
C THR A 96 -9.15 -16.98 -3.88
N GLY A 97 -9.27 -16.48 -5.11
CA GLY A 97 -10.54 -16.19 -5.76
C GLY A 97 -11.47 -17.42 -5.87
N PRO A 98 -12.74 -17.34 -5.42
CA PRO A 98 -13.69 -18.42 -5.63
C PRO A 98 -14.09 -18.52 -7.10
N ARG A 99 -14.23 -19.74 -7.63
CA ARG A 99 -14.92 -19.99 -8.91
C ARG A 99 -16.36 -19.46 -8.80
N GLY A 100 -16.64 -18.29 -9.39
CA GLY A 100 -18.01 -17.78 -9.59
C GLY A 100 -18.55 -16.71 -8.63
N THR A 101 -17.77 -16.11 -7.72
CA THR A 101 -18.29 -15.07 -6.80
C THR A 101 -17.45 -13.77 -6.74
N LEU A 102 -16.89 -13.35 -7.87
CA LEU A 102 -16.22 -12.04 -8.04
C LEU A 102 -17.02 -10.86 -7.43
N SER A 103 -18.36 -10.89 -7.47
CA SER A 103 -19.24 -9.83 -6.97
C SER A 103 -19.37 -9.75 -5.44
N ARG A 104 -19.16 -10.85 -4.69
CA ARG A 104 -19.16 -10.83 -3.21
C ARG A 104 -17.77 -10.52 -2.64
N TRP A 105 -16.74 -10.60 -3.48
CA TRP A 105 -15.35 -10.72 -3.05
C TRP A 105 -14.54 -9.43 -2.95
N ARG A 106 -15.05 -8.28 -3.40
CA ARG A 106 -14.19 -7.10 -3.54
C ARG A 106 -14.88 -5.81 -3.13
N LYS A 107 -15.18 -5.67 -1.83
CA LYS A 107 -15.52 -4.35 -1.26
C LYS A 107 -14.43 -3.31 -1.55
N TRP A 108 -13.20 -3.75 -1.74
CA TRP A 108 -12.03 -2.96 -2.14
C TRP A 108 -11.87 -2.73 -3.65
N PHE A 109 -12.77 -3.22 -4.51
CA PHE A 109 -12.87 -2.75 -5.91
C PHE A 109 -14.03 -1.77 -6.12
N ARG A 110 -14.80 -1.52 -5.05
CA ARG A 110 -15.91 -0.58 -5.14
C ARG A 110 -15.36 0.79 -5.45
N VAL A 111 -16.01 1.46 -6.40
CA VAL A 111 -15.76 2.87 -6.70
C VAL A 111 -16.04 3.73 -5.45
N GLY A 112 -17.10 3.42 -4.72
CA GLY A 112 -17.54 4.17 -3.53
C GLY A 112 -18.45 5.34 -3.89
N THR A 113 -18.83 6.13 -2.89
CA THR A 113 -19.71 7.30 -3.05
C THR A 113 -18.92 8.59 -2.89
N ILE A 114 -18.86 9.41 -3.95
CA ILE A 114 -18.14 10.69 -3.95
C ILE A 114 -19.15 11.85 -3.99
N GLY A 115 -19.41 12.42 -2.81
CA GLY A 115 -20.22 13.63 -2.66
C GLY A 115 -19.41 14.93 -2.78
N PRO A 116 -20.06 16.10 -2.83
CA PRO A 116 -19.38 17.41 -2.92
C PRO A 116 -18.38 17.65 -1.78
N SER A 117 -18.71 17.26 -0.55
CA SER A 117 -17.82 17.41 0.61
C SER A 117 -16.57 16.55 0.50
N THR A 118 -16.69 15.34 -0.06
CA THR A 118 -15.54 14.47 -0.35
C THR A 118 -14.67 15.09 -1.45
N ARG A 119 -15.26 15.67 -2.50
CA ARG A 119 -14.49 16.36 -3.56
C ARG A 119 -13.69 17.54 -3.02
N LEU A 120 -14.32 18.38 -2.19
CA LEU A 120 -13.62 19.49 -1.54
C LEU A 120 -12.49 18.99 -0.64
N LEU A 121 -12.75 17.94 0.15
CA LEU A 121 -11.73 17.33 1.00
C LEU A 121 -10.55 16.79 0.17
N CYS A 122 -10.80 16.06 -0.93
CA CYS A 122 -9.75 15.60 -1.84
C CYS A 122 -8.94 16.77 -2.43
N ALA A 123 -9.61 17.86 -2.85
CA ALA A 123 -8.91 19.04 -3.37
C ALA A 123 -7.99 19.68 -2.32
N VAL A 124 -8.48 19.87 -1.09
CA VAL A 124 -7.69 20.40 0.02
C VAL A 124 -6.50 19.48 0.34
N ILE A 125 -6.75 18.17 0.42
CA ILE A 125 -5.71 17.17 0.66
C ILE A 125 -4.62 17.25 -0.39
N VAL A 126 -4.96 17.30 -1.68
CA VAL A 126 -3.98 17.36 -2.78
C VAL A 126 -3.12 18.62 -2.67
N VAL A 127 -3.71 19.77 -2.37
CA VAL A 127 -2.94 21.02 -2.18
C VAL A 127 -2.00 20.92 -0.97
N LEU A 128 -2.49 20.42 0.16
CA LEU A 128 -1.66 20.24 1.36
C LEU A 128 -0.53 19.23 1.14
N THR A 129 -0.80 18.13 0.45
CA THR A 129 0.20 17.14 0.08
C THR A 129 1.25 17.74 -0.85
N ALA A 130 0.84 18.54 -1.83
CA ALA A 130 1.78 19.21 -2.72
C ALA A 130 2.71 20.18 -1.97
N VAL A 131 2.16 20.97 -1.05
CA VAL A 131 2.95 21.86 -0.19
C VAL A 131 3.88 21.06 0.73
N ALA A 132 3.41 19.96 1.32
CA ALA A 132 4.24 19.13 2.19
C ALA A 132 5.40 18.47 1.42
N LEU A 133 5.15 18.00 0.19
CA LEU A 133 6.17 17.43 -0.70
C LEU A 133 7.21 18.47 -1.12
N LEU A 134 6.78 19.71 -1.41
CA LEU A 134 7.67 20.83 -1.67
C LEU A 134 8.57 21.13 -0.47
N VAL A 135 7.98 21.23 0.72
CA VAL A 135 8.74 21.47 1.96
C VAL A 135 9.73 20.34 2.21
N TRP A 136 9.32 19.08 2.03
CA TRP A 136 10.20 17.92 2.16
C TRP A 136 11.37 18.00 1.18
N GLN A 137 11.11 18.24 -0.10
CA GLN A 137 12.16 18.29 -1.13
C GLN A 137 13.14 19.47 -0.94
N GLN A 138 12.71 20.55 -0.30
CA GLN A 138 13.58 21.70 0.00
C GLN A 138 14.33 21.59 1.33
N SER A 139 13.74 20.89 2.31
CA SER A 139 14.32 20.71 3.65
C SER A 139 15.14 19.44 3.80
N THR A 140 15.06 18.54 2.82
CA THR A 140 15.81 17.30 2.74
C THR A 140 16.49 17.24 1.38
N ASP A 141 17.65 16.60 1.28
CA ASP A 141 18.25 16.22 -0.02
C ASP A 141 17.47 15.06 -0.68
N GLY A 142 16.14 15.11 -0.58
CA GLY A 142 15.21 14.09 -1.03
C GLY A 142 15.23 13.96 -2.56
N GLY A 143 15.43 12.74 -3.03
CA GLY A 143 15.49 12.42 -4.45
C GLY A 143 14.90 11.05 -4.75
N LEU A 144 14.82 10.71 -6.04
CA LEU A 144 14.43 9.37 -6.45
C LEU A 144 15.49 8.35 -6.04
N PRO A 145 15.10 7.13 -5.63
CA PRO A 145 16.03 6.03 -5.43
C PRO A 145 16.90 5.79 -6.68
N SER A 146 18.16 5.39 -6.46
CA SER A 146 19.16 5.22 -7.52
C SER A 146 18.75 4.22 -8.61
N THR A 147 17.92 3.23 -8.27
CA THR A 147 17.33 2.29 -9.23
C THR A 147 16.47 3.02 -10.27
N TYR A 148 15.69 4.02 -9.86
CA TYR A 148 14.84 4.77 -10.79
C TYR A 148 15.64 5.78 -11.60
N THR A 149 16.60 6.48 -10.99
CA THR A 149 17.47 7.39 -11.75
C THR A 149 18.28 6.63 -12.79
N GLY A 150 18.89 5.49 -12.42
CA GLY A 150 19.62 4.63 -13.35
C GLY A 150 18.73 4.06 -14.47
N LEU A 151 17.47 3.71 -14.18
CA LEU A 151 16.53 3.26 -15.20
C LEU A 151 16.15 4.39 -16.17
N ILE A 152 15.81 5.58 -15.65
CA ILE A 152 15.55 6.76 -16.47
C ILE A 152 16.75 7.04 -17.36
N ASP A 153 17.97 6.96 -16.82
CA ASP A 153 19.23 7.20 -17.53
C ASP A 153 19.50 6.19 -18.65
N SER A 154 19.15 4.92 -18.43
CA SER A 154 19.40 3.83 -19.38
C SER A 154 18.56 3.82 -20.66
N VAL A 155 17.46 4.59 -20.73
CA VAL A 155 16.50 4.54 -21.86
C VAL A 155 16.33 5.90 -22.56
N PRO A 156 15.89 5.95 -23.83
CA PRO A 156 15.61 7.22 -24.50
C PRO A 156 14.54 8.05 -23.76
N THR A 157 14.64 9.39 -23.81
CA THR A 157 13.73 10.31 -23.11
C THR A 157 12.24 10.02 -23.32
N PRO A 158 11.75 9.72 -24.56
CA PRO A 158 10.33 9.38 -24.74
C PRO A 158 9.91 8.10 -24.00
N VAL A 159 10.82 7.11 -23.91
CA VAL A 159 10.57 5.85 -23.19
C VAL A 159 10.53 6.09 -21.68
N ALA A 160 11.46 6.91 -21.15
CA ALA A 160 11.45 7.31 -19.74
C ALA A 160 10.14 8.03 -19.38
N ILE A 161 9.71 9.00 -20.19
CA ILE A 161 8.45 9.74 -19.99
C ILE A 161 7.26 8.78 -19.98
N ALA A 162 7.16 7.88 -20.96
CA ALA A 162 6.08 6.89 -21.02
C ALA A 162 6.08 5.97 -19.78
N GLY A 163 7.26 5.52 -19.33
CA GLY A 163 7.42 4.71 -18.13
C GLY A 163 6.99 5.45 -16.85
N ILE A 164 7.31 6.74 -16.73
CA ILE A 164 6.91 7.59 -15.60
C ILE A 164 5.39 7.75 -15.55
N PHE A 165 4.74 8.03 -16.69
CA PHE A 165 3.28 8.11 -16.74
C PHE A 165 2.61 6.77 -16.42
N LEU A 166 3.16 5.66 -16.91
CA LEU A 166 2.65 4.34 -16.59
C LEU A 166 2.78 4.04 -15.09
N PHE A 167 3.96 4.32 -14.51
CA PHE A 167 4.20 4.20 -13.07
C PHE A 167 3.19 5.03 -12.29
N LEU A 168 3.00 6.30 -12.62
CA LEU A 168 2.06 7.20 -11.96
C LEU A 168 0.63 6.62 -11.88
N VAL A 169 0.15 6.07 -12.98
CA VAL A 169 -1.22 5.52 -13.08
C VAL A 169 -1.33 4.17 -12.36
N VAL A 170 -0.31 3.31 -12.47
CA VAL A 170 -0.35 1.95 -11.92
C VAL A 170 -0.02 1.93 -10.43
N ASN A 171 0.92 2.76 -9.98
CA ASN A 171 1.42 2.79 -8.61
C ASN A 171 0.29 3.03 -7.62
N GLY A 172 -0.41 4.16 -7.73
CA GLY A 172 -1.51 4.47 -6.84
C GLY A 172 -2.60 3.38 -6.80
N ALA A 173 -2.90 2.75 -7.94
CA ALA A 173 -3.88 1.65 -7.98
C ALA A 173 -3.40 0.40 -7.23
N VAL A 174 -2.12 0.04 -7.36
CA VAL A 174 -1.52 -1.13 -6.72
C VAL A 174 -1.34 -0.90 -5.22
N GLU A 175 -0.76 0.24 -4.83
CA GLU A 175 -0.53 0.56 -3.42
C GLU A 175 -1.85 0.67 -2.65
N ASP A 176 -2.81 1.42 -3.18
CA ASP A 176 -4.12 1.54 -2.55
C ASP A 176 -4.80 0.18 -2.41
N SER A 177 -4.67 -0.67 -3.43
CA SER A 177 -5.19 -2.04 -3.40
C SER A 177 -4.56 -2.89 -2.31
N VAL A 178 -3.25 -2.79 -2.10
CA VAL A 178 -2.53 -3.50 -1.04
C VAL A 178 -2.99 -2.98 0.33
N TRP A 179 -2.73 -1.70 0.65
CA TRP A 179 -2.89 -1.19 2.01
C TRP A 179 -4.33 -0.79 2.32
N SER A 180 -4.93 0.12 1.54
CA SER A 180 -6.31 0.59 1.79
C SER A 180 -7.37 -0.45 1.38
N GLY A 181 -7.00 -1.39 0.50
CA GLY A 181 -7.85 -2.46 0.01
C GLY A 181 -7.77 -3.70 0.89
N VAL A 182 -6.78 -4.56 0.65
CA VAL A 182 -6.67 -5.89 1.27
C VAL A 182 -6.32 -5.79 2.77
N LEU A 183 -5.23 -5.10 3.11
CA LEU A 183 -4.70 -5.07 4.48
C LEU A 183 -5.63 -4.34 5.45
N LEU A 184 -6.15 -3.16 5.08
CA LEU A 184 -7.11 -2.42 5.91
C LEU A 184 -8.43 -3.20 6.08
N THR A 185 -8.88 -3.92 5.05
CA THR A 185 -10.10 -4.75 5.16
C THR A 185 -9.89 -5.88 6.17
N ALA A 186 -8.75 -6.57 6.13
CA ALA A 186 -8.40 -7.59 7.11
C ALA A 186 -8.31 -7.01 8.53
N ALA A 187 -7.62 -5.88 8.69
CA ALA A 187 -7.50 -5.19 9.98
C ALA A 187 -8.87 -4.81 10.57
N ARG A 188 -9.77 -4.26 9.74
CA ARG A 188 -11.13 -3.87 10.17
C ARG A 188 -12.03 -5.05 10.51
N GLY A 189 -11.70 -6.26 10.05
CA GLY A 189 -12.38 -7.49 10.44
C GLY A 189 -12.11 -7.92 11.89
N THR A 190 -10.97 -7.53 12.45
CA THR A 190 -10.51 -8.00 13.78
C THR A 190 -10.21 -6.88 14.78
N MET A 191 -10.17 -5.62 14.35
CA MET A 191 -9.76 -4.47 15.18
C MET A 191 -10.70 -3.26 15.03
N PRO A 192 -10.81 -2.40 16.05
CA PRO A 192 -11.50 -1.11 15.94
C PRO A 192 -10.78 -0.21 14.94
N ALA A 193 -11.51 0.75 14.36
CA ALA A 193 -11.03 1.54 13.22
C ALA A 193 -9.70 2.27 13.50
N PRO A 194 -9.50 2.93 14.65
CA PRO A 194 -8.23 3.62 14.92
C PRO A 194 -7.03 2.67 14.92
N VAL A 195 -7.16 1.48 15.51
CA VAL A 195 -6.08 0.48 15.57
C VAL A 195 -5.82 -0.13 14.19
N ALA A 196 -6.88 -0.44 13.45
CA ALA A 196 -6.77 -0.95 12.09
C ALA A 196 -6.05 0.03 11.15
N ILE A 197 -6.39 1.32 11.25
CA ILE A 197 -5.69 2.39 10.53
C ILE A 197 -4.24 2.42 10.97
N ALA A 198 -3.96 2.51 12.28
CA ALA A 198 -2.61 2.62 12.82
C ALA A 198 -1.68 1.51 12.31
N VAL A 199 -2.08 0.24 12.42
CA VAL A 199 -1.26 -0.89 11.94
C VAL A 199 -1.05 -0.83 10.43
N THR A 200 -2.10 -0.50 9.66
CA THR A 200 -2.01 -0.41 8.19
C THR A 200 -1.06 0.70 7.74
N VAL A 201 -1.15 1.88 8.35
CA VAL A 201 -0.31 3.03 7.96
C VAL A 201 1.11 2.89 8.45
N LEU A 202 1.35 2.19 9.57
CA LEU A 202 2.70 1.81 9.99
C LEU A 202 3.34 0.86 9.00
N SER A 203 2.60 -0.15 8.53
CA SER A 203 3.06 -1.05 7.46
C SER A 203 3.38 -0.29 6.17
N PHE A 204 2.52 0.65 5.78
CA PHE A 204 2.74 1.50 4.61
C PHE A 204 3.98 2.39 4.76
N GLY A 205 4.16 3.03 5.92
CA GLY A 205 5.33 3.83 6.24
C GLY A 205 6.63 3.01 6.25
N ILE A 206 6.61 1.79 6.83
CA ILE A 206 7.75 0.86 6.80
C ILE A 206 8.16 0.59 5.35
N ALA A 207 7.20 0.31 4.46
CA ALA A 207 7.47 0.04 3.05
C ALA A 207 8.14 1.20 2.30
N HIS A 208 8.10 2.42 2.87
CA HIS A 208 8.67 3.64 2.30
C HIS A 208 10.01 4.05 2.92
N LEU A 209 10.63 3.22 3.76
CA LEU A 209 11.95 3.53 4.36
C LEU A 209 12.99 3.95 3.30
N ASP A 210 13.05 3.21 2.18
CA ASP A 210 13.89 3.51 1.01
C ASP A 210 13.07 4.01 -0.20
N GLY A 211 11.79 4.34 0.02
CA GLY A 211 10.82 4.76 -1.00
C GLY A 211 10.83 6.27 -1.24
N VAL A 212 9.74 6.82 -1.79
CA VAL A 212 9.58 8.28 -1.92
C VAL A 212 8.25 8.68 -1.30
N PRO A 213 8.21 9.68 -0.41
CA PRO A 213 9.33 10.39 0.23
C PRO A 213 10.25 9.51 1.10
N ASN A 214 11.57 9.64 0.97
CA ASN A 214 12.55 8.86 1.76
C ASN A 214 12.94 9.52 3.10
N GLY A 215 13.66 8.74 3.91
CA GLY A 215 14.23 9.16 5.18
C GLY A 215 13.18 9.29 6.30
N PRO A 216 13.60 9.62 7.53
CA PRO A 216 12.71 9.66 8.68
C PRO A 216 11.52 10.63 8.52
N ILE A 217 11.78 11.81 7.94
CA ILE A 217 10.74 12.81 7.66
C ILE A 217 9.76 12.27 6.60
N GLY A 218 10.29 11.65 5.54
CA GLY A 218 9.46 11.06 4.50
C GLY A 218 8.55 9.95 5.04
N VAL A 219 9.06 9.06 5.89
CA VAL A 219 8.25 8.02 6.54
C VAL A 219 7.12 8.61 7.38
N VAL A 220 7.38 9.67 8.15
CA VAL A 220 6.33 10.36 8.92
C VAL A 220 5.25 10.95 8.00
N MET A 221 5.66 11.55 6.88
CA MET A 221 4.74 12.06 5.87
C MET A 221 3.91 10.95 5.22
N VAL A 222 4.52 9.82 4.88
CA VAL A 222 3.84 8.65 4.31
C VAL A 222 2.84 8.07 5.31
N ILE A 223 3.18 8.02 6.60
CA ILE A 223 2.23 7.58 7.64
C ILE A 223 1.04 8.55 7.71
N ALA A 224 1.28 9.86 7.72
CA ALA A 224 0.21 10.87 7.71
C ALA A 224 -0.66 10.75 6.45
N TRP A 225 -0.04 10.54 5.29
CA TRP A 225 -0.70 10.29 4.02
C TRP A 225 -1.56 9.02 4.05
N GLY A 226 -1.01 7.92 4.56
CA GLY A 226 -1.74 6.67 4.73
C GLY A 226 -2.96 6.80 5.65
N ILE A 227 -2.90 7.66 6.67
CA ILE A 227 -4.06 7.97 7.52
C ILE A 227 -5.14 8.64 6.69
N VAL A 228 -4.78 9.64 5.88
CA VAL A 228 -5.71 10.35 5.00
C VAL A 228 -6.38 9.39 4.02
N LEU A 229 -5.59 8.54 3.33
CA LEU A 229 -6.12 7.54 2.40
C LEU A 229 -7.05 6.53 3.09
N SER A 230 -6.67 6.04 4.27
CA SER A 230 -7.51 5.12 5.05
C SER A 230 -8.83 5.77 5.46
N LEU A 231 -8.80 7.04 5.88
CA LEU A 231 -10.01 7.79 6.23
C LEU A 231 -10.90 8.04 5.01
N LEU A 232 -10.33 8.41 3.86
CA LEU A 232 -11.07 8.56 2.60
C LEU A 232 -11.72 7.23 2.19
N ARG A 233 -10.99 6.12 2.31
CA ARG A 233 -11.48 4.77 2.03
C ARG A 233 -12.69 4.39 2.90
N LEU A 234 -12.60 4.67 4.20
CA LEU A 234 -13.67 4.37 5.15
C LEU A 234 -14.87 5.28 4.96
N ARG A 235 -14.66 6.56 4.67
CA ARG A 235 -15.72 7.55 4.42
C ARG A 235 -16.50 7.27 3.15
N THR A 236 -15.82 6.91 2.07
CA THR A 236 -16.44 6.74 0.74
C THR A 236 -16.89 5.31 0.47
N GLY A 237 -16.42 4.34 1.25
CA GLY A 237 -16.74 2.94 1.03
C GLY A 237 -16.13 2.33 -0.25
N GLY A 238 -15.24 3.05 -0.94
CA GLY A 238 -14.56 2.59 -2.15
C GLY A 238 -13.16 3.18 -2.35
N MET A 239 -12.52 2.83 -3.47
CA MET A 239 -11.13 3.19 -3.77
C MET A 239 -10.98 4.37 -4.72
N LEU A 240 -12.04 4.84 -5.40
CA LEU A 240 -11.85 5.86 -6.43
C LEU A 240 -11.32 7.17 -5.82
N ALA A 241 -11.82 7.55 -4.65
CA ALA A 241 -11.35 8.76 -3.97
C ALA A 241 -9.91 8.63 -3.47
N THR A 242 -9.49 7.44 -3.01
CA THR A 242 -8.10 7.21 -2.61
C THR A 242 -7.19 7.25 -3.83
N TYR A 243 -7.59 6.56 -4.90
CA TYR A 243 -6.80 6.46 -6.12
C TYR A 243 -6.57 7.81 -6.79
N ILE A 244 -7.61 8.62 -6.92
CA ILE A 244 -7.48 9.98 -7.48
C ILE A 244 -6.54 10.83 -6.60
N ALA A 245 -6.71 10.78 -5.28
CA ALA A 245 -5.85 11.53 -4.37
C ALA A 245 -4.37 11.06 -4.46
N HIS A 246 -4.15 9.75 -4.60
CA HIS A 246 -2.83 9.13 -4.77
C HIS A 246 -2.17 9.56 -6.06
N VAL A 247 -2.83 9.39 -7.21
CA VAL A 247 -2.29 9.81 -8.52
C VAL A 247 -1.94 11.30 -8.51
N LEU A 248 -2.73 12.15 -7.87
CA LEU A 248 -2.43 13.58 -7.80
C LEU A 248 -1.23 13.90 -6.87
N ALA A 249 -1.05 13.15 -5.79
CA ALA A 249 0.13 13.24 -4.94
C ALA A 249 1.39 12.80 -5.70
N ASP A 250 1.35 11.64 -6.37
CA ASP A 250 2.45 11.11 -7.17
C ASP A 250 2.78 12.02 -8.35
N ALA A 251 1.77 12.66 -8.97
CA ALA A 251 1.98 13.63 -10.04
C ALA A 251 2.76 14.84 -9.54
N THR A 252 2.58 15.24 -8.29
CA THR A 252 3.39 16.29 -7.66
C THR A 252 4.83 15.83 -7.54
N ILE A 253 5.08 14.61 -7.04
CA ILE A 253 6.45 14.05 -6.94
C ILE A 253 7.13 14.05 -8.31
N VAL A 254 6.42 13.57 -9.34
CA VAL A 254 6.91 13.56 -10.73
C VAL A 254 7.26 14.98 -11.19
N ALA A 255 6.36 15.95 -10.97
CA ALA A 255 6.60 17.34 -11.37
C ALA A 255 7.81 17.98 -10.66
N LEU A 256 8.09 17.59 -9.41
CA LEU A 256 9.22 18.13 -8.65
C LEU A 256 10.56 17.48 -9.00
N LEU A 257 10.58 16.16 -9.18
CA LEU A 257 11.83 15.39 -9.21
C LEU A 257 12.29 14.99 -10.63
N VAL A 258 11.39 14.92 -11.61
CA VAL A 258 11.73 14.43 -12.96
C VAL A 258 12.36 15.50 -13.87
N PRO A 259 11.91 16.77 -13.88
CA PRO A 259 12.46 17.76 -14.82
C PRO A 259 13.98 17.95 -14.71
N SER A 260 14.51 17.96 -13.47
CA SER A 260 15.95 18.07 -13.22
C SER A 260 16.72 16.90 -13.84
N LEU A 261 16.20 15.67 -13.74
CA LEU A 261 16.81 14.46 -14.30
C LEU A 261 16.80 14.45 -15.84
N LEU A 262 15.73 14.92 -16.46
CA LEU A 262 15.64 14.96 -17.93
C LEU A 262 16.50 16.08 -18.54
N SER A 263 16.75 17.16 -17.80
CA SER A 263 17.59 18.27 -18.25
C SER A 263 19.09 17.98 -18.23
N THR A 264 19.51 16.96 -17.48
CA THR A 264 20.92 16.53 -17.36
C THR A 264 21.32 15.41 -18.32
N LYS A 265 20.39 14.93 -19.15
CA LYS A 265 20.63 13.98 -20.24
C LYS A 265 21.07 14.66 -21.52
#